data_AF-A0A947MSS7-F1
#
_entry.id   AF-A0A947MSS7-F1
#
_cell.length_a   1.000
_cell.length_b   1.000
_cell.length_c   1.000
_cell.angle_alpha   90.00
_cell.angle_beta   90.00
_cell.angle_gamma   90.00
#
_symmetry.space_group_name_H-M   'P 1'
#
loop_
_entity.id
_entity.type
_entity.pdbx_description
1 polymer ?
#
loop_
_entity_poly.entity_id
_entity_poly.type
_entity_poly.pdbx_seq_one_letter_code
_entity_poly.pdbx_strand_id
1 'polypeptide(L)'
;MPPRTIRPPPTRPWSAALGRLRAGDAPGPEDASSLAEALRDGDAPTVAELAELVGRRGSDVLRTSPRGAPPTAEALLVAAFDRLCAPKSDPGCRARLAIATALDRLDMMDPDPFLRASRLVQREPVWGGSEDTAIPVRIRAMLALARLGHAETPLLIGQHLADGTPAVRQAGAAAAQLHGEPALAAALALVLLGPEDDPQVLVALWSAQLALAAEWALERAGAALMGDDDVRRVAAAEALAESGRADALRVLLSAIEETVLASERRTLVRALGLHRSAEAFDALVDRVTTGPITDALAALEAFALRRVTSEERERLSQAVFGRSEPRIVAGFEALELR
;
A
#
# COMPACT_ATOMS: atom_id res chain seq x y z
N MET A 1 27.07 -51.63 8.32
CA MET A 1 26.14 -50.99 7.36
C MET A 1 26.92 -49.97 6.56
N PRO A 2 27.00 -50.07 5.22
CA PRO A 2 27.61 -49.01 4.42
C PRO A 2 26.74 -47.74 4.52
N PRO A 3 27.33 -46.54 4.52
CA PRO A 3 26.56 -45.30 4.54
C PRO A 3 25.71 -45.22 3.27
N ARG A 4 24.41 -44.98 3.44
CA ARG A 4 23.50 -44.67 2.34
C ARG A 4 24.03 -43.43 1.63
N THR A 5 24.55 -43.59 0.42
CA THR A 5 24.82 -42.50 -0.49
C THR A 5 23.49 -41.84 -0.84
N ILE A 6 23.21 -40.69 -0.23
CA ILE A 6 22.08 -39.85 -0.61
C ILE A 6 22.42 -39.31 -2.00
N ARG A 7 21.81 -39.89 -3.03
CA ARG A 7 21.93 -39.39 -4.40
C ARG A 7 21.39 -37.95 -4.40
N PRO A 8 22.13 -36.97 -4.91
CA PRO A 8 21.60 -35.61 -4.99
C PRO A 8 20.30 -35.62 -5.80
N PRO A 9 19.31 -34.80 -5.44
CA PRO A 9 18.07 -34.72 -6.20
C PRO A 9 18.40 -34.37 -7.66
N PRO A 10 17.64 -34.91 -8.64
CA PRO A 10 17.86 -34.58 -10.03
C PRO A 10 17.75 -33.05 -10.22
N THR A 11 18.74 -32.47 -10.89
CA THR A 11 18.71 -31.05 -11.26
C THR A 11 17.52 -30.80 -12.17
N ARG A 12 16.61 -29.93 -11.75
CA ARG A 12 15.46 -29.55 -12.58
C ARG A 12 15.97 -28.86 -13.85
N PRO A 13 15.35 -29.10 -15.02
CA PRO A 13 15.84 -28.59 -16.30
C PRO A 13 15.90 -27.05 -16.33
N TRP A 14 15.00 -26.38 -15.63
CA TRP A 14 14.90 -24.92 -15.54
C TRP A 14 15.85 -24.25 -14.53
N SER A 15 16.57 -24.99 -13.69
CA SER A 15 17.39 -24.39 -12.62
C SER A 15 18.49 -23.48 -13.14
N ALA A 16 19.12 -23.83 -14.27
CA ALA A 16 20.18 -23.03 -14.87
C ALA A 16 19.62 -21.73 -15.50
N ALA A 17 18.49 -21.83 -16.21
CA ALA A 17 17.82 -20.68 -16.81
C ALA A 17 17.34 -19.69 -15.74
N LEU A 18 16.78 -20.20 -14.63
CA LEU A 18 16.36 -19.37 -13.50
C LEU A 18 17.56 -18.68 -12.82
N GLY A 19 18.69 -19.39 -12.68
CA GLY A 19 19.94 -18.82 -12.18
C GLY A 19 20.45 -17.64 -13.01
N ARG A 20 20.45 -17.76 -14.34
CA ARG A 20 20.79 -16.68 -15.27
C ARG A 20 19.83 -15.51 -15.16
N LEU A 21 18.52 -15.79 -15.13
CA LEU A 21 17.50 -14.76 -15.00
C LEU A 21 17.64 -13.98 -13.68
N ARG A 22 18.02 -14.64 -12.57
CA ARG A 22 18.34 -13.93 -11.31
C ARG A 22 19.56 -13.02 -11.46
N ALA A 23 20.59 -13.49 -12.16
CA ALA A 23 21.87 -12.79 -12.24
C ALA A 23 21.82 -11.48 -13.03
N GLY A 24 20.85 -11.29 -13.92
CA GLY A 24 20.87 -10.13 -14.82
C GLY A 24 20.66 -10.50 -16.27
N ASP A 25 20.97 -11.74 -16.61
CA ASP A 25 21.18 -12.13 -18.00
C ASP A 25 19.88 -12.19 -18.79
N ALA A 26 19.97 -11.84 -20.08
CA ALA A 26 18.86 -12.00 -21.02
C ALA A 26 18.73 -13.49 -21.38
N PRO A 27 17.56 -14.12 -21.17
CA PRO A 27 17.37 -15.53 -21.48
C PRO A 27 17.43 -15.78 -23.00
N GLY A 28 18.14 -16.82 -23.40
CA GLY A 28 18.08 -17.33 -24.77
C GLY A 28 16.76 -18.07 -25.07
N PRO A 29 16.49 -18.48 -26.33
CA PRO A 29 15.28 -19.22 -26.67
C PRO A 29 15.09 -20.54 -25.91
N GLU A 30 16.19 -21.25 -25.63
CA GLU A 30 16.19 -22.48 -24.82
C GLU A 30 15.86 -22.20 -23.35
N ASP A 31 16.34 -21.07 -22.82
CA ASP A 31 16.01 -20.60 -21.48
C ASP A 31 14.54 -20.24 -21.38
N ALA A 32 14.02 -19.47 -22.33
CA ALA A 32 12.59 -19.13 -22.39
C ALA A 32 11.71 -20.39 -22.43
N SER A 33 12.10 -21.40 -23.20
CA SER A 33 11.40 -22.69 -23.26
C SER A 33 11.45 -23.43 -21.92
N SER A 34 12.61 -23.47 -21.28
CA SER A 34 12.80 -24.12 -19.96
C SER A 34 12.03 -23.38 -18.85
N LEU A 35 12.01 -22.05 -18.88
CA LEU A 35 11.25 -21.23 -17.94
C LEU A 35 9.73 -21.40 -18.15
N ALA A 36 9.27 -21.50 -19.40
CA ALA A 36 7.88 -21.81 -19.69
C ALA A 36 7.47 -23.20 -19.16
N GLU A 37 8.36 -24.19 -19.24
CA GLU A 37 8.17 -25.50 -18.59
C GLU A 37 8.10 -25.36 -17.06
N ALA A 38 8.92 -24.50 -16.45
CA ALA A 38 8.88 -24.25 -15.02
C ALA A 38 7.53 -23.67 -14.55
N LEU A 39 6.87 -22.81 -15.34
CA LEU A 39 5.51 -22.33 -15.00
C LEU A 39 4.48 -23.47 -15.08
N ARG A 40 4.60 -24.34 -16.08
CA ARG A 40 3.68 -25.47 -16.29
C ARG A 40 3.81 -26.53 -15.22
N ASP A 41 5.04 -26.94 -14.89
CA ASP A 41 5.31 -28.16 -14.11
C ASP A 41 6.09 -27.92 -12.81
N GLY A 42 6.56 -26.69 -12.58
CA GLY A 42 7.27 -26.31 -11.37
C GLY A 42 6.42 -26.39 -10.11
N ASP A 43 7.09 -26.53 -8.98
CA ASP A 43 6.47 -26.39 -7.65
C ASP A 43 6.16 -24.92 -7.33
N ALA A 44 5.32 -24.69 -6.31
CA ALA A 44 4.91 -23.34 -5.93
C ALA A 44 6.09 -22.38 -5.69
N PRO A 45 7.18 -22.75 -4.97
CA PRO A 45 8.33 -21.86 -4.80
C PRO A 45 9.00 -21.46 -6.12
N THR A 46 9.19 -22.41 -7.04
CA THR A 46 9.76 -22.13 -8.36
C THR A 46 8.86 -21.18 -9.15
N VAL A 47 7.55 -21.45 -9.16
CA VAL A 47 6.57 -20.64 -9.87
C VAL A 47 6.49 -19.23 -9.28
N ALA A 48 6.52 -19.09 -7.95
CA ALA A 48 6.51 -17.80 -7.27
C ALA A 48 7.70 -16.93 -7.71
N GLU A 49 8.89 -17.50 -7.64
CA GLU A 49 10.11 -16.79 -8.02
C GLU A 49 10.12 -16.40 -9.49
N LEU A 50 9.70 -17.30 -10.38
CA LEU A 50 9.64 -17.01 -11.80
C LEU A 50 8.59 -15.94 -12.11
N ALA A 51 7.39 -16.02 -11.52
CA ALA A 51 6.35 -15.01 -11.69
C ALA A 51 6.84 -13.62 -11.22
N GLU A 52 7.54 -13.55 -10.08
CA GLU A 52 8.16 -12.30 -9.64
C GLU A 52 9.17 -11.74 -10.65
N LEU A 53 10.03 -12.59 -11.22
CA LEU A 53 11.03 -12.19 -12.20
C LEU A 53 10.36 -11.73 -13.51
N VAL A 54 9.35 -12.44 -13.99
CA VAL A 54 8.53 -12.06 -15.15
C VAL A 54 7.88 -10.70 -14.91
N GLY A 55 7.21 -10.51 -13.77
CA GLY A 55 6.56 -9.24 -13.44
C GLY A 55 7.54 -8.07 -13.28
N ARG A 56 8.80 -8.31 -12.90
CA ARG A 56 9.84 -7.26 -12.82
C ARG A 56 10.50 -6.95 -14.16
N ARG A 57 10.65 -7.93 -15.04
CA ARG A 57 11.44 -7.83 -16.28
C ARG A 57 10.60 -7.74 -17.55
N GLY A 58 9.30 -7.97 -17.46
CA GLY A 58 8.39 -8.02 -18.61
C GLY A 58 8.25 -9.43 -19.20
N SER A 59 7.27 -9.59 -20.11
CA SER A 59 6.91 -10.86 -20.74
C SER A 59 7.96 -11.39 -21.71
N ASP A 60 8.90 -10.55 -22.16
CA ASP A 60 9.99 -10.92 -23.07
C ASP A 60 10.88 -12.03 -22.53
N VAL A 61 10.95 -12.21 -21.20
CA VAL A 61 11.75 -13.28 -20.59
C VAL A 61 11.24 -14.69 -20.92
N LEU A 62 9.99 -14.81 -21.38
CA LEU A 62 9.36 -16.07 -21.81
C LEU A 62 9.17 -16.14 -23.33
N ARG A 63 9.65 -15.16 -24.09
CA ARG A 63 9.45 -15.12 -25.54
C ARG A 63 10.32 -16.17 -26.24
N THR A 64 9.68 -17.22 -26.75
CA THR A 64 10.32 -18.18 -27.65
C THR A 64 10.28 -17.65 -29.10
N SER A 65 11.23 -18.09 -29.95
CA SER A 65 11.43 -17.59 -31.33
C SER A 65 10.19 -17.71 -32.25
N PRO A 66 10.11 -17.01 -33.40
CA PRO A 66 8.86 -16.62 -34.07
C PRO A 66 8.18 -17.71 -34.93
N ARG A 67 8.25 -19.00 -34.58
CA ARG A 67 7.60 -20.05 -35.38
C ARG A 67 6.56 -20.83 -34.56
N GLY A 68 5.29 -20.50 -34.83
CA GLY A 68 4.10 -20.99 -34.12
C GLY A 68 3.88 -20.16 -32.87
N ALA A 69 2.72 -19.51 -32.71
CA ALA A 69 2.49 -18.64 -31.55
C ALA A 69 2.55 -19.49 -30.25
N PRO A 70 3.62 -19.39 -29.44
CA PRO A 70 3.64 -20.05 -28.13
C PRO A 70 2.56 -19.44 -27.25
N PRO A 71 2.11 -20.12 -26.17
CA PRO A 71 1.31 -19.46 -25.15
C PRO A 71 2.09 -18.24 -24.63
N THR A 72 1.40 -17.10 -24.51
CA THR A 72 2.02 -15.87 -24.01
C THR A 72 2.44 -16.04 -22.54
N ALA A 73 3.27 -15.12 -22.04
CA ALA A 73 3.67 -15.12 -20.63
C ALA A 73 2.45 -15.09 -19.70
N GLU A 74 1.47 -14.27 -20.05
CA GLU A 74 0.18 -14.13 -19.35
C GLU A 74 -0.58 -15.45 -19.36
N ALA A 75 -0.69 -16.12 -20.52
CA ALA A 75 -1.37 -17.41 -20.63
C ALA A 75 -0.69 -18.50 -19.78
N LEU A 76 0.64 -18.53 -19.76
CA LEU A 76 1.40 -19.46 -18.91
C LEU A 76 1.21 -19.17 -17.42
N LEU A 77 1.19 -17.89 -17.03
CA LEU A 77 0.95 -17.45 -15.66
C LEU A 77 -0.49 -17.79 -15.21
N VAL A 78 -1.50 -17.56 -16.05
CA VAL A 78 -2.89 -17.93 -15.75
C VAL A 78 -3.04 -19.44 -15.60
N ALA A 79 -2.46 -20.23 -16.52
CA ALA A 79 -2.50 -21.69 -16.41
C ALA A 79 -1.81 -22.18 -15.12
N ALA A 80 -0.68 -21.57 -14.75
CA ALA A 80 -0.02 -21.86 -13.48
C ALA A 80 -0.88 -21.49 -12.27
N PHE A 81 -1.57 -20.33 -12.31
CA PHE A 81 -2.48 -19.89 -11.26
C PHE A 81 -3.62 -20.88 -11.06
N ASP A 82 -4.28 -21.29 -12.14
CA ASP A 82 -5.41 -22.22 -12.10
C ASP A 82 -4.98 -23.59 -11.56
N ARG A 83 -3.83 -24.11 -12.00
CA ARG A 83 -3.24 -25.34 -11.45
C ARG A 83 -2.98 -25.21 -9.95
N LEU A 84 -2.40 -24.09 -9.53
CA LEU A 84 -2.07 -23.85 -8.13
C LEU A 84 -3.30 -23.60 -7.27
N CYS A 85 -4.48 -23.27 -7.82
CA CYS A 85 -5.73 -23.17 -7.06
C CYS A 85 -6.22 -24.51 -6.48
N ALA A 86 -5.63 -25.64 -6.90
CA ALA A 86 -5.91 -26.93 -6.26
C ALA A 86 -5.52 -26.92 -4.75
N PRO A 87 -6.24 -27.67 -3.90
CA PRO A 87 -5.99 -27.69 -2.46
C PRO A 87 -4.55 -28.09 -2.13
N LYS A 88 -3.91 -27.35 -1.22
CA LYS A 88 -2.53 -27.58 -0.73
C LYS A 88 -1.43 -27.44 -1.79
N SER A 89 -1.74 -27.00 -3.01
CA SER A 89 -0.75 -26.84 -4.09
C SER A 89 0.17 -25.63 -3.90
N ASP A 90 -0.24 -24.64 -3.12
CA ASP A 90 0.55 -23.44 -2.78
C ASP A 90 0.29 -23.01 -1.31
N PRO A 91 0.89 -23.69 -0.32
CA PRO A 91 0.80 -23.29 1.09
C PRO A 91 1.32 -21.86 1.28
N GLY A 92 0.55 -21.03 1.99
CA GLY A 92 0.82 -19.61 2.18
C GLY A 92 0.54 -18.72 0.96
N CYS A 93 -0.04 -19.25 -0.13
CA CYS A 93 -0.42 -18.50 -1.33
C CYS A 93 0.71 -17.69 -2.00
N ARG A 94 1.98 -18.05 -1.81
CA ARG A 94 3.12 -17.26 -2.29
C ARG A 94 3.18 -17.22 -3.81
N ALA A 95 2.94 -18.35 -4.46
CA ALA A 95 2.95 -18.45 -5.91
C ALA A 95 1.75 -17.74 -6.53
N ARG A 96 0.56 -17.92 -5.96
CA ARG A 96 -0.67 -17.23 -6.42
C ARG A 96 -0.55 -15.71 -6.29
N LEU A 97 0.03 -15.21 -5.19
CA LEU A 97 0.29 -13.78 -5.01
C LEU A 97 1.29 -13.25 -6.04
N ALA A 98 2.39 -13.97 -6.26
CA ALA A 98 3.42 -13.59 -7.22
C ALA A 98 2.86 -13.57 -8.64
N ILE A 99 2.04 -14.56 -9.01
CA ILE A 99 1.36 -14.59 -10.31
C ILE A 99 0.38 -13.43 -10.46
N ALA A 100 -0.53 -13.21 -9.52
CA ALA A 100 -1.47 -12.09 -9.59
C ALA A 100 -0.76 -10.74 -9.70
N THR A 101 0.37 -10.58 -8.99
CA THR A 101 1.21 -9.38 -9.08
C THR A 101 1.92 -9.26 -10.43
N ALA A 102 2.36 -10.38 -11.01
CA ALA A 102 3.00 -10.38 -12.32
C ALA A 102 2.01 -10.02 -13.44
N LEU A 103 0.82 -10.63 -13.42
CA LEU A 103 -0.25 -10.32 -14.39
C LEU A 103 -0.66 -8.85 -14.33
N ASP A 104 -0.78 -8.31 -13.11
CA ASP A 104 -1.06 -6.89 -12.88
C ASP A 104 0.03 -5.98 -13.45
N ARG A 105 1.31 -6.30 -13.22
CA ARG A 105 2.45 -5.53 -13.77
C ARG A 105 2.63 -5.65 -15.29
N LEU A 106 2.11 -6.72 -15.88
CA LEU A 106 2.08 -6.92 -17.33
C LEU A 106 0.87 -6.24 -17.99
N ASP A 107 0.10 -5.44 -17.24
CA ASP A 107 -1.11 -4.76 -17.70
C ASP A 107 -2.11 -5.72 -18.36
N MET A 108 -2.29 -6.90 -17.75
CA MET A 108 -3.23 -7.90 -18.25
C MET A 108 -4.66 -7.33 -18.28
N MET A 109 -5.24 -7.25 -19.47
CA MET A 109 -6.57 -6.67 -19.70
C MET A 109 -7.74 -7.63 -19.40
N ASP A 110 -7.48 -8.93 -19.37
CA ASP A 110 -8.49 -9.94 -19.05
C ASP A 110 -8.77 -9.93 -17.53
N PRO A 111 -10.00 -9.60 -17.09
CA PRO A 111 -10.34 -9.52 -15.68
C PRO A 111 -10.49 -10.89 -15.01
N ASP A 112 -10.67 -11.97 -15.76
CA ASP A 112 -11.10 -13.27 -15.23
C ASP A 112 -10.15 -13.86 -14.17
N PRO A 113 -8.80 -13.84 -14.34
CA PRO A 113 -7.88 -14.32 -13.32
C PRO A 113 -7.99 -13.51 -12.02
N PHE A 114 -8.21 -12.20 -12.12
CA PHE A 114 -8.36 -11.33 -10.96
C PHE A 114 -9.72 -11.52 -10.28
N LEU A 115 -10.80 -11.79 -11.03
CA LEU A 115 -12.11 -12.14 -10.47
C LEU A 115 -12.06 -13.45 -9.67
N ARG A 116 -11.30 -14.45 -10.15
CA ARG A 116 -11.07 -15.69 -9.39
C ARG A 116 -10.22 -15.42 -8.14
N ALA A 117 -9.13 -14.68 -8.29
CA ALA A 117 -8.20 -14.36 -7.22
C ALA A 117 -8.84 -13.52 -6.10
N SER A 118 -9.74 -12.58 -6.42
CA SER A 118 -10.44 -11.72 -5.46
C SER A 118 -11.41 -12.49 -4.55
N ARG A 119 -11.79 -13.71 -4.94
CA ARG A 119 -12.71 -14.60 -4.21
C ARG A 119 -11.99 -15.74 -3.50
N LEU A 120 -10.66 -15.84 -3.62
CA LEU A 120 -9.89 -16.94 -3.08
C LEU A 120 -9.88 -16.91 -1.55
N VAL A 121 -10.16 -18.05 -0.91
CA VAL A 121 -10.04 -18.26 0.54
C VAL A 121 -9.21 -19.51 0.77
N GLN A 122 -8.14 -19.42 1.57
CA GLN A 122 -7.28 -20.56 1.89
C GLN A 122 -7.08 -20.66 3.40
N ARG A 123 -7.92 -21.48 4.05
CA ARG A 123 -7.83 -21.74 5.48
C ARG A 123 -6.71 -22.73 5.77
N GLU A 124 -5.67 -22.26 6.44
CA GLU A 124 -4.53 -23.07 6.89
C GLU A 124 -4.47 -23.15 8.41
N PRO A 125 -3.99 -24.29 8.97
CA PRO A 125 -3.91 -24.46 10.41
C PRO A 125 -2.83 -23.56 11.01
N VAL A 126 -3.17 -22.91 12.13
CA VAL A 126 -2.23 -22.18 13.00
C VAL A 126 -2.40 -22.67 14.43
N TRP A 127 -1.48 -22.31 15.33
CA TRP A 127 -1.63 -22.65 16.74
C TRP A 127 -2.94 -22.06 17.30
N GLY A 128 -3.87 -22.92 17.71
CA GLY A 128 -5.15 -22.50 18.27
C GLY A 128 -6.24 -22.15 17.26
N GLY A 129 -6.08 -22.45 15.96
CA GLY A 129 -7.15 -22.18 14.98
C GLY A 129 -6.74 -22.36 13.53
N SER A 130 -7.32 -21.52 12.67
CA SER A 130 -6.98 -21.45 11.25
C SER A 130 -7.00 -20.01 10.75
N GLU A 131 -6.02 -19.68 9.91
CA GLU A 131 -5.88 -18.37 9.27
C GLU A 131 -6.17 -18.47 7.77
N ASP A 132 -6.69 -17.39 7.19
CA ASP A 132 -6.89 -17.29 5.74
C ASP A 132 -5.64 -16.72 5.05
N THR A 133 -4.80 -17.57 4.47
CA THR A 133 -3.54 -17.15 3.84
C THR A 133 -3.74 -16.51 2.47
N ALA A 134 -4.96 -16.51 1.93
CA ALA A 134 -5.27 -15.91 0.64
C ALA A 134 -5.53 -14.40 0.68
N ILE A 135 -5.55 -13.77 1.87
CA ILE A 135 -5.80 -12.33 2.05
C ILE A 135 -4.96 -11.46 1.09
N PRO A 136 -3.63 -11.62 1.00
CA PRO A 136 -2.81 -10.80 0.09
C PRO A 136 -3.17 -10.98 -1.39
N VAL A 137 -3.60 -12.19 -1.79
CA VAL A 137 -4.02 -12.49 -3.16
C VAL A 137 -5.31 -11.74 -3.49
N ARG A 138 -6.28 -11.74 -2.57
CA ARG A 138 -7.53 -10.99 -2.74
C ARG A 138 -7.29 -9.49 -2.87
N ILE A 139 -6.45 -8.93 -1.98
CA ILE A 139 -6.06 -7.51 -2.01
C ILE A 139 -5.42 -7.15 -3.35
N ARG A 140 -4.43 -7.93 -3.81
CA ARG A 140 -3.76 -7.67 -5.10
C ARG A 140 -4.75 -7.69 -6.26
N ALA A 141 -5.62 -8.71 -6.30
CA ALA A 141 -6.60 -8.88 -7.35
C ALA A 141 -7.63 -7.75 -7.37
N MET A 142 -8.09 -7.30 -6.19
CA MET A 142 -9.01 -6.17 -6.08
C MET A 142 -8.42 -4.88 -6.67
N LEU A 143 -7.16 -4.58 -6.35
CA LEU A 143 -6.50 -3.38 -6.87
C LEU A 143 -6.31 -3.44 -8.40
N ALA A 144 -6.04 -4.63 -8.95
CA ALA A 144 -5.98 -4.83 -10.39
C ALA A 144 -7.37 -4.62 -11.05
N LEU A 145 -8.44 -5.21 -10.49
CA LEU A 145 -9.81 -5.03 -10.97
C LEU A 145 -10.29 -3.56 -10.89
N ALA A 146 -9.85 -2.82 -9.88
CA ALA A 146 -10.09 -1.38 -9.76
C ALA A 146 -9.45 -0.58 -10.89
N ARG A 147 -8.21 -0.89 -11.27
CA ARG A 147 -7.56 -0.28 -12.45
C ARG A 147 -8.24 -0.64 -13.76
N LEU A 148 -8.66 -1.90 -13.90
CA LEU A 148 -9.32 -2.38 -15.12
C LEU A 148 -10.72 -1.79 -15.30
N GLY A 149 -11.37 -1.30 -14.25
CA GLY A 149 -12.72 -0.76 -14.32
C GLY A 149 -13.79 -1.81 -14.66
N HIS A 150 -13.58 -3.06 -14.21
CA HIS A 150 -14.54 -4.14 -14.47
C HIS A 150 -15.92 -3.85 -13.84
N ALA A 151 -17.00 -4.26 -14.51
CA ALA A 151 -18.37 -3.91 -14.11
C ALA A 151 -18.78 -4.42 -12.71
N GLU A 152 -18.22 -5.54 -12.25
CA GLU A 152 -18.46 -6.08 -10.91
C GLU A 152 -17.62 -5.40 -9.81
N THR A 153 -16.63 -4.59 -10.17
CA THR A 153 -15.69 -4.02 -9.20
C THR A 153 -16.37 -3.23 -8.09
N PRO A 154 -17.40 -2.39 -8.34
CA PRO A 154 -18.12 -1.71 -7.27
C PRO A 154 -18.71 -2.64 -6.21
N LEU A 155 -19.27 -3.79 -6.63
CA LEU A 155 -19.84 -4.78 -5.71
C LEU A 155 -18.75 -5.45 -4.89
N LEU A 156 -17.63 -5.81 -5.53
CA LEU A 156 -16.50 -6.43 -4.86
C LEU A 156 -15.84 -5.47 -3.85
N ILE A 157 -15.72 -4.17 -4.19
CA ILE A 157 -15.26 -3.13 -3.27
C ILE A 157 -16.17 -3.07 -2.04
N GLY A 158 -17.49 -3.06 -2.24
CA GLY A 158 -18.46 -3.10 -1.14
C GLY A 158 -18.28 -4.31 -0.22
N GLN A 159 -17.98 -5.48 -0.79
CA GLN A 159 -17.67 -6.69 -0.02
C GLN A 159 -16.36 -6.55 0.77
N HIS A 160 -15.31 -5.98 0.18
CA HIS A 160 -14.03 -5.76 0.86
C HIS A 160 -14.14 -4.75 2.00
N LEU A 161 -14.92 -3.68 1.82
CA LEU A 161 -15.22 -2.71 2.86
C LEU A 161 -15.95 -3.32 4.07
N ALA A 162 -16.63 -4.46 3.88
CA ALA A 162 -17.33 -5.18 4.94
C ALA A 162 -16.55 -6.41 5.48
N ASP A 163 -15.31 -6.64 5.03
CA ASP A 163 -14.51 -7.80 5.46
C ASP A 163 -14.09 -7.69 6.93
N GLY A 164 -14.07 -8.83 7.64
CA GLY A 164 -13.64 -8.88 9.04
C GLY A 164 -12.16 -8.54 9.25
N THR A 165 -11.36 -8.60 8.19
CA THR A 165 -9.93 -8.32 8.21
C THR A 165 -9.65 -6.85 7.89
N PRO A 166 -9.01 -6.07 8.79
CA PRO A 166 -8.72 -4.64 8.54
C PRO A 166 -7.94 -4.39 7.25
N ALA A 167 -6.92 -5.21 6.95
CA ALA A 167 -6.14 -5.07 5.72
C ALA A 167 -6.99 -5.20 4.43
N VAL A 168 -8.06 -6.00 4.45
CA VAL A 168 -8.97 -6.14 3.30
C VAL A 168 -9.87 -4.90 3.18
N ARG A 169 -10.37 -4.36 4.30
CA ARG A 169 -11.15 -3.11 4.31
C ARG A 169 -10.33 -1.93 3.82
N GLN A 170 -9.09 -1.80 4.29
CA GLN A 170 -8.14 -0.78 3.84
C GLN A 170 -7.91 -0.88 2.32
N ALA A 171 -7.71 -2.09 1.80
CA ALA A 171 -7.58 -2.32 0.37
C ALA A 171 -8.87 -2.00 -0.41
N GLY A 172 -10.05 -2.24 0.17
CA GLY A 172 -11.33 -1.84 -0.40
C GLY A 172 -11.44 -0.32 -0.58
N ALA A 173 -11.02 0.45 0.43
CA ALA A 173 -10.98 1.91 0.33
C ALA A 173 -9.98 2.39 -0.74
N ALA A 174 -8.76 1.82 -0.75
CA ALA A 174 -7.76 2.13 -1.76
C ALA A 174 -8.23 1.76 -3.19
N ALA A 175 -8.94 0.64 -3.34
CA ALA A 175 -9.53 0.22 -4.61
C ALA A 175 -10.64 1.18 -5.07
N ALA A 176 -11.47 1.69 -4.15
CA ALA A 176 -12.47 2.71 -4.48
C ALA A 176 -11.83 3.99 -5.02
N GLN A 177 -10.80 4.49 -4.33
CA GLN A 177 -10.03 5.65 -4.75
C GLN A 177 -9.40 5.44 -6.14
N LEU A 178 -8.78 4.27 -6.34
CA LEU A 178 -8.12 3.91 -7.59
C LEU A 178 -9.09 3.76 -8.77
N HIS A 179 -10.28 3.22 -8.51
CA HIS A 179 -11.34 3.10 -9.51
C HIS A 179 -11.90 4.47 -9.92
N GLY A 180 -11.99 5.42 -8.97
CA GLY A 180 -12.36 6.80 -9.28
C GLY A 180 -13.85 7.06 -9.53
N GLU A 181 -14.73 6.08 -9.32
CA GLU A 181 -16.18 6.24 -9.54
C GLU A 181 -16.82 7.01 -8.37
N PRO A 182 -17.40 8.21 -8.58
CA PRO A 182 -17.96 9.02 -7.50
C PRO A 182 -19.05 8.32 -6.69
N ALA A 183 -19.82 7.40 -7.31
CA ALA A 183 -20.84 6.63 -6.60
C ALA A 183 -20.28 5.76 -5.47
N LEU A 184 -18.99 5.38 -5.51
CA LEU A 184 -18.34 4.62 -4.45
C LEU A 184 -18.15 5.42 -3.16
N ALA A 185 -18.21 6.76 -3.22
CA ALA A 185 -18.20 7.61 -2.03
C ALA A 185 -19.34 7.29 -1.05
N ALA A 186 -20.49 6.84 -1.54
CA ALA A 186 -21.61 6.44 -0.68
C ALA A 186 -21.28 5.21 0.17
N ALA A 187 -20.59 4.21 -0.40
CA ALA A 187 -20.19 3.01 0.33
C ALA A 187 -19.10 3.34 1.37
N LEU A 188 -18.12 4.16 1.02
CA LEU A 188 -17.09 4.65 1.95
C LEU A 188 -17.72 5.44 3.11
N ALA A 189 -18.72 6.28 2.82
CA ALA A 189 -19.41 7.09 3.81
C ALA A 189 -20.16 6.21 4.81
N LEU A 190 -20.81 5.15 4.33
CA LEU A 190 -21.50 4.19 5.18
C LEU A 190 -20.55 3.56 6.21
N VAL A 191 -19.33 3.18 5.78
CA VAL A 191 -18.32 2.61 6.70
C VAL A 191 -17.83 3.66 7.70
N LEU A 192 -17.50 4.87 7.23
CA LEU A 192 -17.06 5.96 8.11
C LEU A 192 -18.10 6.36 9.14
N LEU A 193 -19.40 6.30 8.80
CA LEU A 193 -20.49 6.59 9.74
C LEU A 193 -20.78 5.42 10.69
N GLY A 194 -20.25 4.23 10.40
CA GLY A 194 -20.34 3.05 11.25
C GLY A 194 -19.27 3.01 12.34
N PRO A 195 -19.15 1.88 13.07
CA PRO A 195 -18.26 1.72 14.22
C PRO A 195 -16.82 1.35 13.85
N GLU A 196 -16.32 1.73 12.66
CA GLU A 196 -14.92 1.47 12.30
C GLU A 196 -13.97 2.12 13.31
N ASP A 197 -13.02 1.34 13.81
CA ASP A 197 -12.07 1.70 14.86
C ASP A 197 -10.62 1.39 14.50
N ASP A 198 -10.36 0.73 13.37
CA ASP A 198 -8.99 0.51 12.90
C ASP A 198 -8.42 1.82 12.30
N PRO A 199 -7.33 2.38 12.87
CA PRO A 199 -6.80 3.67 12.43
C PRO A 199 -6.36 3.66 10.96
N GLN A 200 -5.79 2.55 10.48
CA GLN A 200 -5.27 2.45 9.11
C GLN A 200 -6.40 2.32 8.09
N VAL A 201 -7.50 1.65 8.48
CA VAL A 201 -8.72 1.64 7.67
C VAL A 201 -9.34 3.03 7.62
N LEU A 202 -9.44 3.74 8.75
CA LEU A 202 -9.98 5.10 8.79
C LEU A 202 -9.18 6.08 7.92
N VAL A 203 -7.84 6.04 7.97
CA VAL A 203 -6.99 6.86 7.09
C VAL A 203 -7.28 6.56 5.62
N ALA A 204 -7.37 5.28 5.24
CA ALA A 204 -7.67 4.91 3.86
C ALA A 204 -9.08 5.34 3.42
N LEU A 205 -10.07 5.23 4.30
CA LEU A 205 -11.45 5.69 4.03
C LEU A 205 -11.50 7.21 3.83
N TRP A 206 -10.85 7.99 4.70
CA TRP A 206 -10.79 9.45 4.55
C TRP A 206 -10.04 9.86 3.28
N SER A 207 -8.90 9.25 2.98
CA SER A 207 -8.13 9.50 1.77
C SER A 207 -8.95 9.22 0.50
N ALA A 208 -9.68 8.10 0.48
CA ALA A 208 -10.57 7.76 -0.63
C ALA A 208 -11.75 8.75 -0.75
N GLN A 209 -12.31 9.19 0.38
CA GLN A 209 -13.37 10.21 0.37
C GLN A 209 -12.90 11.58 -0.09
N LEU A 210 -11.71 12.02 0.32
CA LEU A 210 -11.11 13.27 -0.15
C LEU A 210 -10.87 13.25 -1.66
N ALA A 211 -10.63 12.07 -2.24
CA ALA A 211 -10.47 11.89 -3.68
C ALA A 211 -11.82 11.88 -4.43
N LEU A 212 -12.86 11.23 -3.89
CA LEU A 212 -14.13 10.99 -4.60
C LEU A 212 -15.23 12.01 -4.29
N ALA A 213 -15.25 12.56 -3.08
CA ALA A 213 -16.28 13.45 -2.55
C ALA A 213 -15.71 14.49 -1.56
N ALA A 214 -14.74 15.28 -2.04
CA ALA A 214 -13.95 16.19 -1.21
C ALA A 214 -14.78 17.12 -0.31
N GLU A 215 -15.85 17.73 -0.82
CA GLU A 215 -16.67 18.67 -0.03
C GLU A 215 -17.29 17.99 1.20
N TRP A 216 -17.90 16.83 1.01
CA TRP A 216 -18.47 16.02 2.10
C TRP A 216 -17.37 15.55 3.07
N ALA A 217 -16.23 15.10 2.51
CA ALA A 217 -15.12 14.60 3.29
C ALA A 217 -14.49 15.69 4.17
N LEU A 218 -14.31 16.90 3.66
CA LEU A 218 -13.71 18.03 4.38
C LEU A 218 -14.60 18.49 5.55
N GLU A 219 -15.91 18.62 5.32
CA GLU A 219 -16.86 18.96 6.39
C GLU A 219 -16.80 17.94 7.53
N ARG A 220 -16.83 16.66 7.18
CA ARG A 220 -16.84 15.55 8.15
C ARG A 220 -15.51 15.32 8.83
N ALA A 221 -14.40 15.48 8.10
CA ALA A 221 -13.07 15.44 8.67
C ALA A 221 -12.88 16.59 9.67
N GLY A 222 -13.32 17.81 9.34
CA GLY A 222 -13.32 18.94 10.27
C GLY A 222 -14.10 18.66 11.55
N ALA A 223 -15.30 18.07 11.44
CA ALA A 223 -16.07 17.64 12.60
C ALA A 223 -15.34 16.54 13.41
N ALA A 224 -14.66 15.60 12.76
CA ALA A 224 -13.88 14.55 13.42
C ALA A 224 -12.64 15.12 14.14
N LEU A 225 -12.01 16.17 13.61
CA LEU A 225 -10.89 16.85 14.28
C LEU A 225 -11.30 17.45 15.64
N MET A 226 -12.57 17.88 15.75
CA MET A 226 -13.13 18.51 16.95
C MET A 226 -13.95 17.55 17.83
N GLY A 227 -14.10 16.29 17.43
CA GLY A 227 -14.85 15.29 18.18
C GLY A 227 -14.01 14.62 19.28
N ASP A 228 -14.66 13.85 20.16
CA ASP A 228 -14.03 13.20 21.33
C ASP A 228 -13.35 11.86 21.02
N ASP A 229 -13.49 11.34 19.80
CA ASP A 229 -12.88 10.08 19.37
C ASP A 229 -11.45 10.32 18.87
N ASP A 230 -10.47 10.05 19.75
CA ASP A 230 -9.04 10.21 19.47
C ASP A 230 -8.61 9.47 18.20
N VAL A 231 -9.10 8.24 17.98
CA VAL A 231 -8.68 7.42 16.84
C VAL A 231 -9.12 8.07 15.54
N ARG A 232 -10.37 8.54 15.49
CA ARG A 232 -10.92 9.24 14.32
C ARG A 232 -10.26 10.59 14.09
N ARG A 233 -9.97 11.31 15.17
CA ARG A 233 -9.27 12.60 15.13
C ARG A 233 -7.90 12.46 14.47
N VAL A 234 -7.11 11.49 14.92
CA VAL A 234 -5.77 11.22 14.36
C VAL A 234 -5.89 10.79 12.89
N ALA A 235 -6.77 9.85 12.57
CA ALA A 235 -6.93 9.36 11.21
C ALA A 235 -7.38 10.46 10.23
N ALA A 236 -8.30 11.33 10.66
CA ALA A 236 -8.74 12.48 9.85
C ALA A 236 -7.60 13.48 9.64
N ALA A 237 -6.83 13.81 10.69
CA ALA A 237 -5.70 14.73 10.60
C ALA A 237 -4.62 14.21 9.65
N GLU A 238 -4.30 12.91 9.74
CA GLU A 238 -3.34 12.24 8.86
C GLU A 238 -3.80 12.27 7.40
N ALA A 239 -5.03 11.85 7.12
CA ALA A 239 -5.57 11.84 5.76
C ALA A 239 -5.66 13.25 5.14
N LEU A 240 -6.07 14.27 5.93
CA LEU A 240 -6.07 15.66 5.47
C LEU A 240 -4.66 16.12 5.09
N ALA A 241 -3.67 15.82 5.93
CA ALA A 241 -2.30 16.22 5.69
C ALA A 241 -1.66 15.50 4.49
N GLU A 242 -1.87 14.19 4.35
CA GLU A 242 -1.33 13.40 3.24
C GLU A 242 -2.00 13.71 1.89
N SER A 243 -3.25 14.21 1.90
CA SER A 243 -3.96 14.57 0.68
C SER A 243 -3.24 15.64 -0.16
N GLY A 244 -2.41 16.47 0.49
CA GLY A 244 -1.71 17.59 -0.14
C GLY A 244 -2.61 18.71 -0.68
N ARG A 245 -3.91 18.69 -0.34
CA ARG A 245 -4.87 19.67 -0.84
C ARG A 245 -4.82 20.96 -0.01
N ALA A 246 -4.89 22.11 -0.68
CA ALA A 246 -4.90 23.41 -0.01
C ALA A 246 -6.14 23.63 0.88
N ASP A 247 -7.30 23.08 0.52
CA ASP A 247 -8.50 23.14 1.35
C ASP A 247 -8.41 22.23 2.59
N ALA A 248 -7.81 21.04 2.47
CA ALA A 248 -7.50 20.17 3.60
C ALA A 248 -6.52 20.82 4.59
N LEU A 249 -5.49 21.51 4.08
CA LEU A 249 -4.59 22.30 4.92
C LEU A 249 -5.33 23.39 5.70
N ARG A 250 -6.26 24.12 5.06
CA ARG A 250 -7.06 25.15 5.73
C ARG A 250 -7.91 24.56 6.86
N VAL A 251 -8.54 23.40 6.64
CA VAL A 251 -9.32 22.70 7.68
C VAL A 251 -8.43 22.31 8.86
N LEU A 252 -7.25 21.75 8.58
CA LEU A 252 -6.29 21.36 9.61
C LEU A 252 -5.77 22.57 10.41
N LEU A 253 -5.46 23.68 9.74
CA LEU A 253 -5.02 24.91 10.40
C LEU A 253 -6.13 25.51 11.29
N SER A 254 -7.39 25.55 10.81
CA SER A 254 -8.52 26.00 11.63
C SER A 254 -8.67 25.16 12.90
N ALA A 255 -8.61 23.83 12.76
CA ALA A 255 -8.71 22.92 13.90
C ALA A 255 -7.57 23.12 14.91
N ILE A 256 -6.34 23.40 14.46
CA ILE A 256 -5.21 23.70 15.34
C ILE A 256 -5.49 24.96 16.19
N GLU A 257 -6.02 26.02 15.58
CA GLU A 257 -6.33 27.27 16.29
C GLU A 257 -7.52 27.12 17.26
N GLU A 258 -8.49 26.28 16.91
CA GLU A 258 -9.68 26.04 17.74
C GLU A 258 -9.43 25.05 18.89
N THR A 259 -8.40 24.19 18.77
CA THR A 259 -8.10 23.17 19.77
C THR A 259 -7.42 23.76 21.00
N VAL A 260 -8.11 23.71 22.15
CA VAL A 260 -7.62 24.26 23.42
C VAL A 260 -6.60 23.34 24.09
N LEU A 261 -6.86 22.03 24.13
CA LEU A 261 -6.00 21.07 24.82
C LEU A 261 -4.67 20.89 24.09
N ALA A 262 -3.57 21.20 24.78
CA ALA A 262 -2.23 21.16 24.19
C ALA A 262 -1.82 19.75 23.70
N SER A 263 -2.32 18.68 24.33
CA SER A 263 -2.08 17.30 23.91
C SER A 263 -2.74 16.98 22.57
N GLU A 264 -3.97 17.45 22.36
CA GLU A 264 -4.73 17.24 21.12
C GLU A 264 -4.15 18.10 20.00
N ARG A 265 -3.88 19.38 20.31
CA ARG A 265 -3.28 20.32 19.37
C ARG A 265 -1.91 19.85 18.89
N ARG A 266 -1.09 19.24 19.77
CA ARG A 266 0.20 18.63 19.39
C ARG A 266 0.03 17.60 18.28
N THR A 267 -1.01 16.76 18.32
CA THR A 267 -1.25 15.76 17.27
C THR A 267 -1.58 16.42 15.93
N LEU A 268 -2.42 17.45 15.94
CA LEU A 268 -2.75 18.21 14.73
C LEU A 268 -1.53 18.95 14.15
N VAL A 269 -0.69 19.55 15.00
CA VAL A 269 0.55 20.20 14.57
C VAL A 269 1.53 19.19 13.98
N ARG A 270 1.65 17.98 14.55
CA ARG A 270 2.49 16.93 13.97
C ARG A 270 2.00 16.49 12.58
N ALA A 271 0.68 16.44 12.37
CA ALA A 271 0.11 16.10 11.07
C ALA A 271 0.54 17.08 9.97
N LEU A 272 0.74 18.38 10.26
CA LEU A 272 1.27 19.34 9.28
C LEU A 272 2.63 18.93 8.68
N GLY A 273 3.42 18.11 9.39
CA GLY A 273 4.67 17.56 8.88
C GLY A 273 4.47 16.62 7.68
N LEU A 274 3.32 15.97 7.57
CA LEU A 274 2.97 15.13 6.43
C LEU A 274 2.53 15.96 5.21
N HIS A 275 2.07 17.20 5.43
CA HIS A 275 1.66 18.10 4.35
C HIS A 275 2.86 18.75 3.67
N ARG A 276 3.15 18.31 2.44
CA ARG A 276 4.40 18.63 1.71
C ARG A 276 4.46 20.02 1.04
N SER A 277 3.43 20.86 1.22
CA SER A 277 3.41 22.21 0.64
C SER A 277 4.33 23.20 1.37
N ALA A 278 4.74 24.26 0.68
CA ALA A 278 5.41 25.42 1.29
C ALA A 278 4.53 26.12 2.35
N GLU A 279 3.22 26.21 2.16
CA GLU A 279 2.31 26.85 3.13
C GLU A 279 2.30 26.12 4.48
N ALA A 280 2.21 24.79 4.49
CA ALA A 280 2.37 23.99 5.70
C ALA A 280 3.77 24.12 6.33
N PHE A 281 4.83 24.29 5.51
CA PHE A 281 6.16 24.57 6.02
C PHE A 281 6.19 25.93 6.75
N ASP A 282 5.62 26.97 6.13
CA ASP A 282 5.53 28.31 6.72
C ASP A 282 4.75 28.29 8.04
N ALA A 283 3.63 27.57 8.08
CA ALA A 283 2.80 27.42 9.28
C ALA A 283 3.53 26.70 10.44
N LEU A 284 4.43 25.76 10.13
CA LEU A 284 5.29 25.12 11.12
C LEU A 284 6.41 26.05 11.60
N VAL A 285 7.05 26.80 10.69
CA VAL A 285 8.08 27.78 11.05
C VAL A 285 7.48 28.87 11.95
N ASP A 286 6.31 29.40 11.59
CA ASP A 286 5.61 30.40 12.41
C ASP A 286 5.36 29.86 13.83
N ARG A 287 4.91 28.61 13.97
CA ARG A 287 4.73 27.98 15.29
C ARG A 287 6.02 27.83 16.09
N VAL A 288 7.15 27.56 15.44
CA VAL A 288 8.46 27.58 16.10
C VAL A 288 8.83 29.00 16.55
N THR A 289 8.57 30.01 15.71
CA THR A 289 8.96 31.39 15.95
C THR A 289 8.09 32.08 17.01
N THR A 290 6.76 31.93 16.95
CA THR A 290 5.80 32.73 17.72
C THR A 290 4.98 31.89 18.70
N GLY A 291 4.88 30.59 18.48
CA GLY A 291 4.01 29.70 19.26
C GLY A 291 4.45 29.45 20.70
N PRO A 292 3.54 28.92 21.54
CA PRO A 292 3.88 28.36 22.85
C PRO A 292 4.94 27.26 22.74
N ILE A 293 5.72 27.05 23.81
CA ILE A 293 6.81 26.05 23.82
C ILE A 293 6.31 24.65 23.40
N THR A 294 5.10 24.25 23.81
CA THR A 294 4.51 22.95 23.45
C THR A 294 4.30 22.81 21.94
N ASP A 295 3.87 23.88 21.29
CA ASP A 295 3.51 23.90 19.88
C ASP A 295 4.77 24.04 19.02
N ALA A 296 5.76 24.82 19.49
CA ALA A 296 7.08 24.89 18.88
C ALA A 296 7.79 23.52 18.88
N LEU A 297 7.74 22.79 20.00
CA LEU A 297 8.29 21.43 20.08
C LEU A 297 7.53 20.44 19.20
N ALA A 298 6.19 20.54 19.14
CA ALA A 298 5.39 19.74 18.23
C ALA A 298 5.72 20.02 16.75
N ALA A 299 5.97 21.29 16.41
CA ALA A 299 6.39 21.69 15.06
C ALA A 299 7.79 21.16 14.71
N LEU A 300 8.73 21.17 15.66
CA LEU A 300 10.03 20.53 15.50
C LEU A 300 9.91 19.02 15.22
N GLU A 301 9.05 18.32 15.97
CA GLU A 301 8.76 16.91 15.71
C GLU A 301 8.15 16.68 14.32
N ALA A 302 7.31 17.61 13.85
CA ALA A 302 6.71 17.55 12.52
C ALA A 302 7.76 17.66 11.40
N PHE A 303 8.84 18.42 11.59
CA PHE A 303 9.92 18.52 10.61
C PHE A 303 10.67 17.20 10.39
N ALA A 304 10.68 16.28 11.36
CA ALA A 304 11.26 14.94 11.16
C ALA A 304 10.45 14.06 10.18
N LEU A 305 9.17 14.41 9.94
CA LEU A 305 8.28 13.68 9.04
C LEU A 305 8.40 14.14 7.58
N ARG A 306 9.08 15.26 7.33
CA ARG A 306 9.24 15.84 6.00
C ARG A 306 10.68 15.81 5.54
N ARG A 307 10.88 15.80 4.22
CA ARG A 307 12.19 16.05 3.62
C ARG A 307 12.46 17.54 3.67
N VAL A 308 13.64 17.93 4.17
CA VAL A 308 13.99 19.34 4.37
C VAL A 308 15.22 19.68 3.52
N THR A 309 15.08 20.67 2.65
CA THR A 309 16.19 21.21 1.85
C THR A 309 17.19 21.98 2.71
N SER A 310 18.36 22.27 2.17
CA SER A 310 19.37 23.08 2.88
C SER A 310 18.86 24.49 3.20
N GLU A 311 18.11 25.11 2.28
CA GLU A 311 17.50 26.44 2.47
C GLU A 311 16.44 26.42 3.57
N GLU A 312 15.54 25.45 3.54
CA GLU A 312 14.52 25.27 4.58
C GLU A 312 15.16 24.99 5.96
N ARG A 313 16.25 24.23 6.00
CA ARG A 313 17.00 23.98 7.24
C ARG A 313 17.60 25.27 7.81
N GLU A 314 18.16 26.12 6.97
CA GLU A 314 18.71 27.41 7.41
C GLU A 314 17.62 28.33 7.95
N ARG A 315 16.48 28.40 7.26
CA ARG A 315 15.32 29.17 7.72
C ARG A 315 14.77 28.66 9.06
N LEU A 316 14.66 27.33 9.23
CA LEU A 316 14.26 26.72 10.50
C LEU A 316 15.29 27.01 11.61
N SER A 317 16.58 26.93 11.31
CA SER A 317 17.67 27.25 12.25
C SER A 317 17.54 28.70 12.74
N GLN A 318 17.32 29.66 11.84
CA GLN A 318 17.10 31.06 12.20
C GLN A 318 15.87 31.23 13.11
N ALA A 319 14.77 30.53 12.83
CA ALA A 319 13.57 30.55 13.67
C ALA A 319 13.84 29.99 15.08
N VAL A 320 14.60 28.91 15.20
CA VAL A 320 14.97 28.27 16.47
C VAL A 320 15.91 29.14 17.30
N PHE A 321 17.00 29.65 16.71
CA PHE A 321 17.98 30.46 17.43
C PHE A 321 17.48 31.88 17.72
N GLY A 322 16.40 32.32 17.08
CA GLY A 322 15.66 33.52 17.46
C GLY A 322 14.84 33.37 18.76
N ARG A 323 14.65 32.15 19.26
CA ARG A 323 13.96 31.87 20.52
C ARG A 323 14.91 31.92 21.71
N SER A 324 14.40 32.43 22.83
CA SER A 324 15.14 32.52 24.10
C SER A 324 15.13 31.20 24.89
N GLU A 325 14.20 30.30 24.56
CA GLU A 325 13.94 29.09 25.33
C GLU A 325 14.91 27.95 25.00
N PRO A 326 15.76 27.49 25.94
CA PRO A 326 16.79 26.48 25.67
C PRO A 326 16.23 25.12 25.22
N ARG A 327 14.98 24.82 25.63
CA ARG A 327 14.30 23.57 25.25
C ARG A 327 14.01 23.49 23.75
N ILE A 328 13.78 24.62 23.08
CA ILE A 328 13.52 24.66 21.63
C ILE A 328 14.81 24.38 20.88
N VAL A 329 15.93 24.99 21.32
CA VAL A 329 17.27 24.75 20.76
C VAL A 329 17.67 23.28 20.92
N ALA A 330 17.55 22.72 22.13
CA ALA A 330 17.87 21.32 22.38
C ALA A 330 16.97 20.37 21.55
N GLY A 331 15.70 20.73 21.36
CA GLY A 331 14.78 19.98 20.50
C GLY A 331 15.26 19.93 19.04
N PHE A 332 15.72 21.07 18.50
CA PHE A 332 16.23 21.17 17.14
C PHE A 332 17.55 20.40 16.95
N GLU A 333 18.47 20.49 17.91
CA GLU A 333 19.76 19.76 17.86
C GLU A 333 19.57 18.24 17.89
N ALA A 334 18.48 17.75 18.50
CA ALA A 334 18.13 16.34 18.52
C ALA A 334 17.42 15.85 17.24
N LEU A 335 17.06 16.73 16.30
CA LEU A 335 16.34 16.34 15.08
C LEU A 335 17.28 15.72 14.03
N GLU A 336 16.97 14.50 13.63
CA GLU A 336 17.52 13.88 12.42
C GLU A 336 16.73 14.31 11.18
N LEU A 337 17.01 15.50 10.66
CA LEU A 337 16.39 16.01 9.44
C LEU A 337 16.95 15.26 8.20
N ARG A 338 16.05 14.61 7.44
CA ARG A 338 16.32 13.83 6.23
C ARG A 338 16.27 14.65 4.94
#